data_AF-A0A1F8JD87-F1
#
_entry.id   AF-A0A1F8JD87-F1
#
_cell.length_a   1.000
_cell.length_b   1.000
_cell.length_c   1.000
_cell.angle_alpha   90.00
_cell.angle_beta   90.00
_cell.angle_gamma   90.00
#
_symmetry.space_group_name_H-M   'P 1'
#
loop_
_entity.id
_entity.type
_entity.pdbx_description
1 polymer ?
#
loop_
_entity_poly.entity_id
_entity_poly.type
_entity_poly.pdbx_seq_one_letter_code
_entity_poly.pdbx_strand_id
1 'polypeptide(L)'
;MNNKKYEKLYEKIIKKKIYSDEYSEALVYSLMEIEKSLKLVYRELLPILLENNFPKDVFIKKLWDIREEFRHIDYHIKDGNLLDL
;
A
#
# COMPACT_ATOMS: atom_id res chain seq x y z
N MET A 1 -10.19 7.43 -8.68
CA MET A 1 -8.78 6.99 -8.85
C MET A 1 -8.00 8.08 -9.56
N ASN A 2 -6.79 8.42 -9.10
CA ASN A 2 -5.96 9.43 -9.76
C ASN A 2 -5.29 8.80 -11.01
N ASN A 3 -6.07 8.67 -12.09
CA ASN A 3 -5.82 7.83 -13.27
C ASN A 3 -4.43 8.04 -13.90
N LYS A 4 -3.97 9.28 -13.90
CA LYS A 4 -2.70 9.69 -14.52
C LYS A 4 -1.46 9.07 -13.86
N LYS A 5 -1.52 8.69 -12.58
CA LYS A 5 -0.39 8.05 -11.89
C LYS A 5 -0.32 6.56 -12.22
N TYR A 6 -1.48 5.90 -12.27
CA TYR A 6 -1.62 4.52 -12.69
C TYR A 6 -1.07 4.35 -14.11
N GLU A 7 -1.58 5.14 -15.06
CA GLU A 7 -1.16 5.11 -16.48
C GLU A 7 0.36 5.27 -16.64
N LYS A 8 0.97 6.22 -15.92
CA LYS A 8 2.43 6.43 -15.97
C LYS A 8 3.24 5.26 -15.41
N LEU A 9 2.77 4.61 -14.35
CA LEU A 9 3.47 3.47 -13.76
C LEU A 9 3.30 2.23 -14.66
N TYR A 10 2.10 2.01 -15.15
CA TYR A 10 1.77 0.96 -16.11
C TYR A 10 2.60 1.06 -17.39
N GLU A 11 2.68 2.24 -18.00
CA GLU A 11 3.55 2.47 -19.16
C GLU A 11 5.02 2.13 -18.86
N LYS A 12 5.52 2.45 -17.65
CA LYS A 12 6.91 2.14 -17.29
C LYS A 12 7.17 0.65 -17.15
N ILE A 13 6.18 -0.11 -16.67
CA ILE A 13 6.28 -1.57 -16.49
C ILE A 13 6.15 -2.26 -17.85
N ILE A 14 5.14 -1.91 -18.66
CA ILE A 14 4.93 -2.49 -20.00
C ILE A 14 6.02 -2.11 -20.99
N LYS A 15 6.58 -0.89 -20.94
CA LYS A 15 7.70 -0.50 -21.84
C LYS A 15 8.92 -1.40 -21.68
N LYS A 16 9.08 -2.08 -20.53
CA LYS A 16 10.15 -3.05 -20.34
C LYS A 16 9.82 -4.46 -20.88
N LYS A 17 8.57 -4.71 -21.30
CA LYS A 17 8.05 -6.00 -21.82
C LYS A 17 8.43 -7.21 -20.97
N ILE A 18 8.55 -7.02 -19.66
CA ILE A 18 9.00 -8.08 -18.75
C ILE A 18 7.85 -9.07 -18.48
N TYR A 19 6.61 -8.59 -18.48
CA TYR A 19 5.43 -9.36 -18.12
C TYR A 19 4.30 -9.18 -19.13
N SER A 20 3.28 -10.05 -19.06
CA SER A 20 2.02 -9.87 -19.78
C SER A 20 1.30 -8.60 -19.33
N ASP A 21 0.39 -8.11 -20.18
CA ASP A 21 -0.41 -6.91 -19.88
C ASP A 21 -1.25 -7.12 -18.60
N GLU A 22 -1.92 -8.26 -18.47
CA GLU A 22 -2.73 -8.62 -17.29
C GLU A 22 -1.89 -8.65 -15.99
N TYR A 23 -0.70 -9.26 -16.04
CA TYR A 23 0.17 -9.31 -14.87
C TYR A 23 0.72 -7.92 -14.53
N SER A 24 1.03 -7.12 -15.56
CA SER A 24 1.46 -5.73 -15.38
C SER A 24 0.37 -4.87 -14.74
N GLU A 25 -0.89 -5.06 -15.10
CA GLU A 25 -2.03 -4.36 -14.48
C GLU A 25 -2.17 -4.73 -13.00
N ALA A 26 -2.17 -6.03 -12.70
CA ALA A 26 -2.26 -6.54 -11.32
C ALA A 26 -1.08 -6.02 -10.46
N LEU A 27 0.13 -6.04 -11.01
CA LEU A 27 1.33 -5.53 -10.38
C LEU A 27 1.22 -4.03 -10.04
N VAL A 28 0.81 -3.21 -11.02
CA VAL A 28 0.61 -1.76 -10.80
C VAL A 28 -0.44 -1.51 -9.74
N TYR A 29 -1.55 -2.24 -9.79
CA TYR A 29 -2.64 -2.12 -8.83
C TYR A 29 -2.16 -2.44 -7.41
N SER A 30 -1.49 -3.57 -7.21
CA SER A 30 -0.92 -3.97 -5.91
C SER A 30 0.09 -2.94 -5.38
N LEU A 31 0.97 -2.41 -6.23
CA LEU A 31 1.90 -1.35 -5.83
C LEU A 31 1.19 -0.06 -5.40
N MET A 32 0.08 0.29 -6.05
CA MET A 32 -0.71 1.47 -5.69
C MET A 32 -1.43 1.31 -4.36
N GLU A 33 -2.02 0.15 -4.09
CA GLU A 33 -2.66 -0.10 -2.79
C GLU A 33 -1.62 -0.16 -1.65
N ILE A 34 -0.44 -0.74 -1.89
CA ILE A 34 0.67 -0.70 -0.93
C ILE A 34 1.08 0.75 -0.63
N GLU A 35 1.26 1.58 -1.66
CA GLU A 35 1.62 3.00 -1.46
C GLU A 35 0.58 3.74 -0.62
N LYS A 36 -0.70 3.47 -0.87
CA LYS A 36 -1.82 4.08 -0.16
C LYS A 36 -1.83 3.67 1.32
N SER A 37 -1.69 2.38 1.63
CA SER A 37 -1.58 1.90 3.01
C SER A 37 -0.35 2.45 3.73
N LEU A 38 0.81 2.50 3.07
CA LEU A 38 2.02 3.12 3.65
C LEU A 38 1.80 4.61 3.95
N LYS A 39 1.16 5.35 3.04
CA LYS A 39 0.83 6.77 3.28
C LYS A 39 -0.08 6.95 4.48
N LEU A 40 -1.12 6.12 4.61
CA LEU A 40 -2.05 6.15 5.73
C LEU A 40 -1.30 5.88 7.05
N VAL A 41 -0.47 4.83 7.10
CA VAL A 41 0.33 4.49 8.28
C VAL A 41 1.26 5.65 8.67
N TYR A 42 2.07 6.14 7.74
CA TYR A 42 3.12 7.12 8.08
C TYR A 42 2.65 8.56 8.21
N ARG A 43 1.59 8.96 7.50
CA ARG A 43 1.12 10.36 7.50
C ARG A 43 -0.02 10.60 8.47
N GLU A 44 -0.79 9.58 8.81
CA GLU A 44 -2.00 9.76 9.60
C GLU A 44 -1.92 8.96 10.91
N LEU A 45 -1.62 7.65 10.85
CA LEU A 45 -1.73 6.80 12.05
C LEU A 45 -0.52 6.94 13.00
N LEU A 46 0.71 6.91 12.48
CA LEU A 46 1.91 7.02 13.32
C LEU A 46 2.03 8.39 14.02
N PRO A 47 1.78 9.54 13.36
CA PRO A 47 1.82 10.83 14.05
C PRO A 47 0.86 10.91 15.24
N ILE A 48 -0.36 10.36 15.10
CA ILE A 48 -1.33 10.29 16.20
C ILE A 48 -0.76 9.53 17.40
N LEU A 49 0.00 8.46 17.17
CA LEU A 49 0.64 7.70 18.27
C LEU A 49 1.79 8.43 18.95
N LEU A 50 2.33 9.48 18.32
CA LEU A 50 3.44 10.28 18.85
C LEU A 50 2.97 11.57 19.54
N GLU A 51 1.69 11.93 19.38
CA GLU A 51 1.09 13.01 20.16
C GLU A 51 1.05 12.63 21.66
N ASN A 52 0.89 13.58 22.58
CA ASN A 52 0.75 13.28 24.00
C ASN A 52 -0.74 13.24 24.39
N ASN A 53 -1.09 12.45 25.42
CA ASN A 53 -2.42 12.44 26.09
C ASN A 53 -3.62 11.83 25.34
N PHE A 54 -3.51 10.63 24.76
CA PHE A 54 -4.70 9.85 24.36
C PHE A 54 -5.03 8.73 25.36
N PRO A 55 -6.33 8.42 25.53
CA PRO A 55 -6.77 7.26 26.30
C PRO A 55 -6.14 5.95 25.80
N LYS A 56 -5.89 5.01 26.73
CA LYS A 56 -5.25 3.71 26.44
C LYS A 56 -6.00 2.91 25.37
N ASP A 57 -7.33 2.94 25.39
CA ASP A 57 -8.20 2.28 24.42
C ASP A 57 -8.04 2.87 23.01
N VAL A 58 -7.90 4.20 22.90
CA VAL A 58 -7.63 4.88 21.63
C VAL A 58 -6.24 4.48 21.09
N PHE A 59 -5.23 4.43 21.96
CA PHE A 59 -3.88 3.97 21.59
C PHE A 59 -3.89 2.52 21.06
N ILE A 60 -4.53 1.60 21.78
CA ILE A 60 -4.66 0.20 21.36
C ILE A 60 -5.39 0.11 20.02
N LYS A 61 -6.49 0.85 19.85
CA LYS A 61 -7.23 0.88 18.57
C LYS A 61 -6.34 1.35 17.42
N LYS A 62 -5.54 2.39 17.63
CA LYS A 62 -4.63 2.90 16.59
C LYS A 62 -3.51 1.91 16.25
N LEU A 63 -3.01 1.14 17.21
CA LEU A 63 -2.10 0.03 16.92
C LEU A 63 -2.77 -1.07 16.09
N TRP A 64 -4.04 -1.37 16.36
CA TRP A 64 -4.82 -2.28 15.52
C TRP A 64 -5.03 -1.74 14.11
N ASP A 65 -5.37 -0.46 13.96
CA ASP A 65 -5.49 0.20 12.65
C ASP A 65 -4.18 0.04 11.84
N ILE A 66 -3.03 0.30 12.45
CA ILE A 66 -1.71 0.14 11.81
C ILE A 66 -1.44 -1.32 11.43
N ARG A 67 -1.75 -2.26 12.32
CA ARG A 67 -1.58 -3.70 12.06
C ARG A 67 -2.41 -4.14 10.85
N GLU A 68 -3.64 -3.67 10.72
CA GLU A 68 -4.50 -4.00 9.58
C GLU A 68 -3.98 -3.44 8.27
N GLU A 69 -3.43 -2.22 8.26
CA GLU A 69 -2.77 -1.68 7.06
C GLU A 69 -1.53 -2.49 6.65
N PHE A 70 -0.72 -2.96 7.60
CA PHE A 70 0.38 -3.87 7.28
C PHE A 70 -0.08 -5.23 6.77
N ARG A 71 -1.20 -5.76 7.29
CA ARG A 71 -1.83 -6.98 6.76
C ARG A 71 -2.33 -6.77 5.32
N HIS A 72 -2.89 -5.60 5.02
CA HIS A 72 -3.33 -5.23 3.68
C HIS A 72 -2.15 -5.15 2.70
N ILE A 73 -1.03 -4.58 3.14
CA ILE A 73 0.23 -4.57 2.37
C ILE A 73 0.71 -6.00 2.09
N ASP A 74 0.77 -6.87 3.10
CA ASP A 74 1.19 -8.27 2.94
C ASP A 74 0.28 -9.04 1.96
N TYR A 75 -1.04 -8.79 2.00
CA TYR A 75 -1.98 -9.34 1.03
C TYR A 75 -1.61 -8.92 -0.41
N HIS A 76 -1.40 -7.63 -0.67
CA HIS A 76 -1.04 -7.17 -2.02
C HIS A 76 0.36 -7.59 -2.48
N ILE A 77 1.29 -7.83 -1.55
CA ILE A 77 2.59 -8.42 -1.86
C ILE A 77 2.43 -9.86 -2.36
N LYS A 78 1.63 -10.67 -1.68
CA LYS A 78 1.39 -12.07 -2.03
C LYS A 78 0.52 -12.21 -3.28
N ASP A 79 -0.55 -11.42 -3.36
CA ASP A 79 -1.51 -11.45 -4.47
C ASP A 79 -0.89 -10.91 -5.77
N GLY A 80 -0.10 -9.84 -5.69
CA GLY A 80 0.67 -9.31 -6.82
C GLY A 80 1.93 -10.12 -7.15
N ASN A 81 2.19 -11.20 -6.42
CA ASN A 81 3.42 -12.01 -6.45
C ASN A 81 4.72 -11.17 -6.51
N LEU A 82 4.77 -10.10 -5.72
CA LEU A 82 5.83 -9.09 -5.77
C LEU A 82 7.22 -9.62 -5.38
N LEU A 83 7.27 -10.72 -4.62
CA LEU A 83 8.52 -11.29 -4.11
C LEU A 83 9.16 -12.30 -5.06
N ASP A 84 8.41 -12.77 -6.05
CA ASP A 84 8.88 -13.74 -7.06
C ASP A 84 9.25 -13.04 -8.39
N LEU A 85 9.36 -11.69 -8.38
CA LEU A 85 9.69 -10.86 -9.54
C LEU A 85 11.13 -11.01 -10.02
#